data_AF-A0AAP2QBI4-F1
#
_entry.id   AF-A0AAP2QBI4-F1
#
_cell.length_a   1.000
_cell.length_b   1.000
_cell.length_c   1.000
_cell.angle_alpha   90.00
_cell.angle_beta   90.00
_cell.angle_gamma   90.00
#
_symmetry.space_group_name_H-M   'P 1'
#
loop_
_entity.id
_entity.type
_entity.pdbx_description
1 polymer ?
#
loop_
_entity_poly.entity_id
_entity_poly.type
_entity_poly.pdbx_seq_one_letter_code
_entity_poly.pdbx_strand_id
1 'polypeptide(L)'
;LVGLTGPWISGGIEFNWPQHHRPTTYSPTEIKLMENEDGSKSLWVSEIDQMYGTKGSATFTLYPDKAFIEIKGQLYNRTDLPQTFLWWANPAVPV
;
A
#
# COMPACT_ATOMS: atom_id res chain seq x y z
N LEU A 1 9.89 5.63 -18.86
CA LEU A 1 9.43 6.50 -17.76
C LEU A 1 9.21 5.61 -16.55
N VAL A 2 9.73 5.98 -15.37
CA VAL A 2 9.63 5.09 -14.18
C VAL A 2 8.36 5.37 -13.36
N GLY A 3 7.57 6.40 -13.67
CA GLY A 3 6.22 6.58 -13.11
C GLY A 3 5.21 6.97 -14.19
N LEU A 4 3.96 6.52 -14.09
CA LEU A 4 2.90 6.78 -15.09
C LEU A 4 2.67 8.26 -15.37
N THR A 5 2.85 9.11 -14.36
CA THR A 5 2.65 10.57 -14.44
C THR A 5 3.94 11.36 -14.22
N GLY A 6 5.11 10.71 -14.34
CA GLY A 6 6.41 11.37 -14.25
C GLY A 6 7.21 10.96 -13.02
N PRO A 7 7.14 11.69 -11.90
CA PRO A 7 8.03 11.51 -10.76
C PRO A 7 7.79 10.15 -10.07
N TRP A 8 8.84 9.34 -10.01
CA TRP A 8 8.93 8.13 -9.22
C TRP A 8 10.12 8.23 -8.28
N ILE A 9 9.98 7.73 -7.05
CA ILE A 9 11.00 7.82 -5.99
C ILE A 9 11.46 6.41 -5.65
N SER A 10 12.78 6.19 -5.68
CA SER A 10 13.40 4.94 -5.27
C SER A 10 13.55 4.85 -3.75
N GLY A 11 13.59 3.62 -3.22
CA GLY A 11 13.86 3.35 -1.79
C GLY A 11 12.63 2.81 -1.05
N GLY A 12 12.85 2.18 0.10
CA GLY A 12 11.77 1.61 0.92
C GLY A 12 11.05 0.44 0.25
N ILE A 13 9.74 0.31 0.50
CA ILE A 13 8.86 -0.66 -0.15
C ILE A 13 7.69 0.10 -0.76
N GLU A 14 7.55 0.05 -2.08
CA GLU A 14 6.39 0.64 -2.77
C GLU A 14 5.26 -0.39 -2.87
N PHE A 15 4.09 -0.05 -2.35
CA PHE A 15 2.87 -0.85 -2.50
C PHE A 15 2.06 -0.37 -3.71
N ASN A 16 2.01 -1.22 -4.73
CA ASN A 16 1.42 -0.90 -6.01
C ASN A 16 0.06 -1.59 -6.16
N TRP A 17 -0.96 -0.78 -6.41
CA TRP A 17 -2.29 -1.17 -6.90
C TRP A 17 -3.07 0.09 -7.39
N PRO A 18 -3.97 0.03 -8.38
CA PRO A 18 -4.27 -1.10 -9.25
C PRO A 18 -3.27 -1.22 -10.40
N GLN A 19 -2.27 -0.35 -10.46
CA GLN A 19 -1.21 -0.33 -11.47
C GLN A 19 0.16 -0.21 -10.77
N HIS A 20 1.27 -0.42 -11.48
CA HIS A 20 2.62 -0.30 -10.96
C HIS A 20 3.39 0.92 -11.51
N HIS A 21 4.12 1.50 -10.57
CA HIS A 21 4.52 2.90 -10.40
C HIS A 21 3.37 3.89 -10.61
N ARG A 22 2.63 4.07 -9.52
CA ARG A 22 1.32 4.71 -9.51
C ARG A 22 1.42 6.22 -9.55
N PRO A 23 0.42 6.90 -10.14
CA PRO A 23 0.36 8.36 -10.09
C PRO A 23 0.35 8.93 -8.66
N THR A 24 -0.23 8.19 -7.72
CA THR A 24 -0.41 8.58 -6.32
C THR A 24 0.66 8.04 -5.37
N THR A 25 1.72 7.38 -5.86
CA THR A 25 2.76 6.75 -5.00
C THR A 25 3.33 7.71 -3.94
N TYR A 26 3.44 9.01 -4.25
CA TYR A 26 3.94 10.04 -3.32
C TYR A 26 2.83 10.96 -2.76
N SER A 27 1.56 10.63 -3.00
CA SER A 27 0.43 11.38 -2.46
C SER A 27 0.15 10.97 -1.00
N PRO A 28 -0.42 11.86 -0.18
CA PRO A 28 -0.91 11.49 1.14
C PRO A 28 -1.96 10.38 1.06
N THR A 29 -1.98 9.50 2.05
CA THR A 29 -3.00 8.44 2.20
C THR A 29 -3.80 8.66 3.48
N GLU A 30 -4.97 8.03 3.59
CA GLU A 30 -5.62 7.87 4.89
C GLU A 30 -4.73 7.03 5.80
N ILE A 31 -4.73 7.35 7.09
CA ILE A 31 -3.99 6.60 8.10
C ILE A 31 -4.86 6.30 9.32
N LYS A 32 -4.63 5.15 9.94
CA LYS A 32 -5.18 4.81 11.24
C LYS A 32 -4.16 4.01 12.05
N LEU A 33 -3.86 4.51 13.24
CA LEU A 33 -3.06 3.78 14.23
C LEU A 33 -3.96 2.92 15.10
N MET A 34 -3.51 1.70 15.40
CA MET A 34 -4.25 0.71 16.18
C MET A 34 -3.33 0.07 17.21
N GLU A 35 -3.84 -0.07 18.43
CA GLU A 35 -3.20 -0.82 19.50
C GLU A 35 -3.94 -2.14 19.67
N ASN A 36 -3.21 -3.24 19.62
CA ASN A 36 -3.79 -4.58 19.69
C ASN A 36 -3.66 -5.15 21.10
N GLU A 37 -4.58 -6.05 21.46
CA GLU A 37 -4.63 -6.68 22.79
C GLU A 37 -3.37 -7.51 23.12
N ASP A 38 -2.68 -8.03 22.10
CA ASP A 38 -1.42 -8.77 22.21
C ASP A 38 -0.19 -7.87 22.38
N GLY A 39 -0.39 -6.55 22.52
CA GLY A 39 0.68 -5.56 22.65
C GLY A 39 1.31 -5.12 21.32
N SER A 40 0.90 -5.70 20.19
CA SER A 40 1.34 -5.24 18.87
C SER A 40 0.73 -3.88 18.49
N LYS A 41 1.41 -3.16 17.60
CA LYS A 41 0.94 -1.89 17.04
C LYS A 41 0.76 -2.05 15.54
N SER A 42 -0.36 -1.55 15.03
CA SER A 42 -0.66 -1.58 13.60
C SER A 42 -0.85 -0.18 13.03
N LEU A 43 -0.29 0.06 11.86
CA LEU A 43 -0.56 1.22 11.01
C LEU A 43 -1.34 0.75 9.79
N TRP A 44 -2.59 1.19 9.66
CA TRP A 44 -3.37 1.00 8.45
C TRP A 44 -3.25 2.24 7.57
N VAL A 45 -2.97 2.04 6.29
CA VAL A 45 -2.97 3.08 5.25
C VAL A 45 -3.95 2.71 4.15
N SER A 46 -4.60 3.71 3.54
CA SER A 46 -5.49 3.45 2.42
C SER A 46 -5.69 4.63 1.50
N GLU A 47 -6.03 4.33 0.26
CA GLU A 47 -6.49 5.30 -0.71
C GLU A 47 -7.53 4.69 -1.66
N ILE A 48 -8.26 5.56 -2.34
CA ILE A 48 -9.10 5.23 -3.49
C ILE A 48 -8.38 5.74 -4.73
N ASP A 49 -8.11 4.83 -5.66
CA ASP A 49 -7.45 5.16 -6.92
C ASP A 49 -8.42 5.93 -7.83
N GLN A 50 -7.91 6.97 -8.48
CA GLN A 50 -8.69 7.83 -9.36
C GLN A 50 -8.89 7.22 -10.75
N MET A 51 -8.02 6.28 -11.18
CA MET A 51 -8.11 5.70 -12.53
C MET A 51 -9.26 4.69 -12.64
N TYR A 52 -9.37 3.77 -11.68
CA TYR A 52 -10.33 2.66 -11.71
C TYR A 52 -11.33 2.67 -10.55
N GLY A 53 -11.25 3.65 -9.65
CA GLY A 53 -12.20 3.81 -8.53
C GLY A 53 -12.12 2.71 -7.46
N THR A 54 -11.23 1.74 -7.64
CA THR A 54 -10.96 0.69 -6.65
C THR A 54 -10.42 1.34 -5.36
N LYS A 55 -10.49 0.64 -4.22
CA LYS A 55 -9.79 0.99 -2.97
C LYS A 55 -8.69 -0.01 -2.65
N GLY A 56 -7.55 0.48 -2.20
CA GLY A 56 -6.40 -0.30 -1.77
C GLY A 56 -6.01 0.09 -0.35
N SER A 57 -5.64 -0.89 0.45
CA SER A 57 -5.15 -0.66 1.80
C SER A 57 -4.06 -1.64 2.18
N ALA A 58 -3.20 -1.20 3.09
CA ALA A 58 -2.17 -2.03 3.70
C ALA A 58 -2.18 -1.79 5.21
N THR A 59 -2.14 -2.86 5.99
CA THR A 59 -1.88 -2.81 7.43
C THR A 59 -0.48 -3.32 7.70
N PHE A 60 0.36 -2.49 8.32
CA PHE A 60 1.67 -2.85 8.84
C PHE A 60 1.53 -3.15 10.31
N THR A 61 1.96 -4.33 10.77
CA THR A 61 1.92 -4.68 12.19
C THR A 61 3.32 -5.03 12.69
N LEU A 62 3.70 -4.40 13.80
CA LEU A 62 4.89 -4.73 14.58
C LEU A 62 4.47 -5.44 15.86
N TYR A 63 5.03 -6.62 16.09
CA TYR A 63 4.77 -7.43 17.27
C TYR A 63 5.92 -7.31 18.27
N PRO A 64 5.64 -7.31 19.59
CA PRO A 64 6.66 -7.55 20.59
C PRO A 64 7.41 -8.85 20.29
N ASP A 65 8.72 -8.85 20.51
CA ASP A 65 9.59 -10.03 20.42
C ASP A 65 9.64 -10.75 19.06
N LYS A 66 9.21 -10.09 17.97
CA LYS A 66 9.34 -10.63 16.60
C LYS A 66 10.26 -9.78 15.73
N ALA A 67 11.08 -10.45 14.92
CA ALA A 67 12.02 -9.81 13.98
C ALA A 67 11.48 -9.77 12.54
N PHE A 68 10.20 -9.45 12.37
CA PHE A 68 9.58 -9.24 11.06
C PHE A 68 8.50 -8.18 11.12
N ILE A 69 8.14 -7.62 9.96
CA ILE A 69 7.00 -6.73 9.79
C ILE A 69 5.90 -7.53 9.08
N GLU A 70 4.72 -7.65 9.68
CA GLU A 70 3.56 -8.23 8.98
C GLU A 70 2.92 -7.15 8.10
N ILE A 71 2.62 -7.50 6.85
CA ILE A 71 1.91 -6.63 5.93
C ILE A 71 0.66 -7.36 5.44
N LYS A 72 -0.52 -6.79 5.71
CA LYS A 72 -1.81 -7.27 5.18
C LYS A 72 -2.33 -6.30 4.13
N GLY A 73 -2.32 -6.71 2.86
CA GLY A 73 -2.94 -5.96 1.77
C GLY A 73 -4.41 -6.33 1.61
N GLN A 74 -5.27 -5.33 1.43
CA GLN A 74 -6.68 -5.54 1.05
C GLN A 74 -7.04 -4.64 -0.12
N LEU A 75 -7.58 -5.26 -1.17
CA LEU A 75 -8.09 -4.59 -2.37
C LEU A 75 -9.60 -4.75 -2.43
N TYR A 76 -10.29 -3.68 -2.77
CA TYR A 76 -11.74 -3.64 -2.83
C TYR A 76 -12.23 -2.92 -4.09
N ASN A 77 -13.02 -3.59 -4.91
CA ASN A 77 -13.69 -2.96 -6.04
C ASN A 77 -14.96 -2.25 -5.54
N ARG A 78 -14.99 -0.92 -5.68
CA ARG A 78 -16.11 -0.07 -5.25
C ARG A 78 -17.10 0.25 -6.38
N THR A 79 -16.90 -0.35 -7.54
CA THR A 79 -17.69 -0.08 -8.75
C THR A 79 -18.60 -1.26 -9.08
N ASP A 80 -19.64 -1.01 -9.87
CA ASP A 80 -20.61 -2.03 -10.26
C ASP A 80 -20.10 -2.96 -11.38
N LEU A 81 -18.93 -2.66 -11.94
CA LEU A 81 -18.31 -3.42 -13.01
C LEU A 81 -17.01 -4.07 -12.53
N PRO A 82 -16.64 -5.25 -13.05
CA PRO A 82 -15.33 -5.83 -12.80
C PRO A 82 -14.20 -4.87 -13.20
N GLN A 83 -13.21 -4.73 -12.33
CA GLN A 83 -11.99 -3.94 -12.57
C GLN A 83 -10.78 -4.87 -12.61
N THR A 84 -9.88 -4.63 -13.56
CA THR A 84 -8.57 -5.28 -13.58
C THR A 84 -7.65 -4.62 -12.56
N PHE A 85 -6.76 -5.39 -11.94
CA PHE A 85 -5.75 -4.84 -11.05
C PHE A 85 -4.44 -5.61 -11.16
N LEU A 86 -3.35 -4.91 -10.85
CA LEU A 86 -2.08 -5.47 -10.45
C LEU A 86 -1.87 -5.23 -8.95
N TRP A 87 -1.08 -6.08 -8.32
CA TRP A 87 -0.65 -5.90 -6.95
C TRP A 87 0.82 -6.31 -6.78
N TRP A 88 1.63 -5.41 -6.24
CA TRP A 88 3.05 -5.67 -5.96
C TRP A 88 3.49 -4.97 -4.68
N ALA A 89 4.36 -5.62 -3.91
CA ALA A 89 5.23 -4.97 -2.94
C ALA A 89 6.64 -4.94 -3.56
N ASN A 90 7.17 -3.74 -3.80
CA ASN A 90 8.45 -3.54 -4.50
C ASN A 90 9.53 -3.02 -3.53
N PRO A 91 10.29 -3.91 -2.86
CA PRO A 91 11.34 -3.53 -1.93
C PRO A 91 12.61 -3.11 -2.68
N ALA A 92 13.18 -1.96 -2.30
CA ALA A 92 14.48 -1.49 -2.76
C ALA A 92 15.53 -1.68 -1.65
N VAL A 93 16.66 -2.28 -2.00
CA VAL A 93 17.81 -2.49 -1.10
C VAL A 93 19.08 -1.92 -1.71
N PRO A 94 20.01 -1.36 -0.91
CA PRO A 94 21.33 -1.00 -1.42
C PRO A 94 22.09 -2.25 -1.84
N VAL A 95 22.92 -2.12 -2.88
CA VAL A 95 23.79 -3.18 -3.43
C VAL A 95 25.25 -2.78 -3.38
#